data_AF-A0A0S3EUE2-F1
#
_entry.id   AF-A0A0S3EUE2-F1
#
_cell.length_a   1.000
_cell.length_b   1.000
_cell.length_c   1.000
_cell.angle_alpha   90.00
_cell.angle_beta   90.00
_cell.angle_gamma   90.00
#
_symmetry.space_group_name_H-M   'P 1'
#
loop_
_entity.id
_entity.type
_entity.pdbx_description
1 polymer ?
#
loop_
_entity_poly.entity_id
_entity_poly.type
_entity_poly.pdbx_seq_one_letter_code
_entity_poly.pdbx_strand_id
1 'polypeptide(L)'
;MPAVARILSRYDRERLEGFVAIAIDLMDLMDGDPDLEDDDPAGGNVEDERQMAEGEDYYRLPPRYGIDQTKGPINEIEAYRQHRRDMGCLG
;
A
#
# COMPACT_ATOMS: atom_id res chain seq x y z
N MET A 1 -11.02 18.36 17.90
CA MET A 1 -12.00 17.79 18.86
C MET A 1 -11.43 17.77 20.29
N PRO A 2 -11.55 18.87 21.08
CA PRO A 2 -10.87 18.97 22.38
C PRO A 2 -11.48 18.13 23.52
N ALA A 3 -12.78 17.79 23.44
CA ALA A 3 -13.47 17.02 24.47
C ALA A 3 -13.07 15.53 24.46
N VAL A 4 -12.97 14.92 23.27
CA VAL A 4 -12.56 13.52 23.09
C VAL A 4 -11.12 13.33 23.56
N ALA A 5 -10.21 14.22 23.15
CA ALA A 5 -8.81 14.18 23.59
C ALA A 5 -8.66 14.25 25.13
N ARG A 6 -9.47 15.07 25.80
CA ARG A 6 -9.46 15.19 27.28
C ARG A 6 -9.96 13.92 27.99
N ILE A 7 -10.84 13.15 27.37
CA ILE A 7 -11.34 11.90 27.92
C ILE A 7 -10.30 10.80 27.71
N LEU A 8 -9.76 10.69 26.48
CA LEU A 8 -8.76 9.68 26.13
C LEU A 8 -7.45 9.87 26.89
N SER A 9 -7.06 11.12 27.22
CA SER A 9 -5.85 11.41 27.99
C SER A 9 -5.85 10.87 29.43
N ARG A 10 -6.97 10.28 29.89
CA ARG A 10 -7.09 9.67 31.23
C ARG A 10 -6.62 8.22 31.26
N TYR A 11 -6.41 7.61 30.09
CA TYR A 11 -6.02 6.22 29.95
C TYR A 11 -4.58 6.13 29.43
N ASP A 12 -3.86 5.09 29.85
CA ASP A 12 -2.54 4.78 29.32
C ASP A 12 -2.64 4.22 27.89
N ARG A 13 -1.49 4.17 27.21
CA ARG A 13 -1.39 3.74 25.82
C ARG A 13 -1.93 2.33 25.61
N GLU A 14 -1.58 1.39 26.48
CA GLU A 14 -2.00 -0.02 26.36
C GLU A 14 -3.53 -0.17 26.45
N ARG A 15 -4.17 0.55 27.37
CA ARG A 15 -5.64 0.56 27.49
C ARG A 15 -6.32 1.24 26.31
N LEU A 16 -5.73 2.31 25.78
CA LEU A 16 -6.25 2.96 24.58
C LEU A 16 -6.15 2.04 23.35
N GLU A 17 -5.03 1.34 23.19
CA GLU A 17 -4.85 0.37 22.10
C GLU A 17 -5.88 -0.75 22.17
N GLY A 18 -6.06 -1.37 23.35
CA GLY A 18 -7.06 -2.42 23.52
C GLY A 18 -8.50 -1.93 23.30
N PHE A 19 -8.81 -0.71 23.74
CA PHE A 19 -10.13 -0.11 23.51
C PHE A 19 -10.40 0.15 22.02
N VAL A 20 -9.42 0.72 21.30
CA VAL A 20 -9.54 1.03 19.87
C VAL A 20 -9.69 -0.25 19.06
N ALA A 21 -8.91 -1.30 19.34
CA ALA A 21 -9.01 -2.58 18.66
C ALA A 21 -10.42 -3.18 18.78
N ILE A 22 -10.98 -3.26 19.99
CA ILE A 22 -12.33 -3.79 20.21
C ILE A 22 -13.40 -2.93 19.53
N ALA A 23 -13.21 -1.61 19.50
CA ALA A 23 -14.14 -0.70 18.85
C ALA A 23 -14.16 -0.92 17.33
N ILE A 24 -13.00 -1.16 16.71
CA ILE A 24 -12.87 -1.49 15.28
C ILE A 24 -13.52 -2.85 15.01
N ASP A 25 -13.15 -3.90 15.76
CA ASP A 25 -13.74 -5.24 15.61
C ASP A 25 -15.28 -5.24 15.66
N LEU A 26 -15.86 -4.38 16.51
CA LEU A 26 -17.31 -4.25 16.63
C LEU A 26 -17.94 -3.53 15.42
N MET A 27 -17.28 -2.50 14.91
CA MET A 27 -17.75 -1.78 13.71
C MET A 27 -17.69 -2.70 12.48
N ASP A 28 -16.60 -3.43 12.33
CA ASP A 28 -16.40 -4.45 11.29
C ASP A 28 -17.50 -5.53 11.34
N LEU A 29 -17.83 -6.01 12.54
CA LEU A 29 -18.92 -6.97 12.73
C LEU A 29 -20.29 -6.39 12.35
N MET A 30 -20.51 -5.09 12.60
CA MET A 30 -21.77 -4.41 12.28
C MET A 30 -21.91 -4.15 10.78
N ASP A 31 -20.81 -3.77 10.12
CA ASP A 31 -20.78 -3.44 8.70
C ASP A 31 -20.58 -4.68 7.82
N GLY A 32 -20.20 -5.81 8.44
CA GLY A 32 -20.07 -7.12 7.78
C GLY A 32 -18.81 -7.24 6.92
N ASP A 33 -17.87 -6.31 7.07
CA ASP A 33 -16.63 -6.26 6.31
C ASP A 33 -15.47 -5.79 7.21
N PRO A 34 -14.54 -6.69 7.57
CA PRO A 34 -13.44 -6.40 8.47
C PRO A 34 -12.26 -5.62 7.88
N ASP A 35 -12.25 -5.32 6.57
CA ASP A 35 -11.06 -4.74 5.91
C ASP A 35 -11.39 -3.63 4.86
N LEU A 36 -12.54 -2.94 4.92
CA LEU A 36 -12.83 -1.81 4.01
C LEU A 36 -12.22 -0.47 4.47
N GLU A 37 -10.97 -0.49 4.95
CA GLU A 37 -10.08 0.66 4.77
C GLU A 37 -9.30 0.39 3.49
N ASP A 38 -9.63 1.14 2.43
CA ASP A 38 -8.92 1.20 1.16
C ASP A 38 -7.44 1.55 1.43
N ASP A 39 -6.63 0.54 1.76
CA ASP A 39 -5.16 0.64 1.95
C ASP A 39 -4.44 0.68 0.60
N ASP A 40 -5.20 0.86 -0.49
CA ASP A 40 -4.70 1.48 -1.69
C ASP A 40 -4.96 2.99 -1.56
N PRO A 41 -3.94 3.86 -1.44
CA PRO A 41 -4.15 5.23 -1.87
C PRO A 41 -4.60 5.10 -3.32
N ALA A 42 -5.89 5.30 -3.58
CA ALA A 42 -6.48 5.25 -4.90
C ALA A 42 -5.78 6.27 -5.83
N GLY A 43 -4.60 5.91 -6.31
CA GLY A 43 -4.05 6.21 -7.61
C GLY A 43 -4.61 5.21 -8.62
N GLY A 44 -5.84 4.76 -8.39
CA GLY A 44 -6.70 4.32 -9.44
C GLY A 44 -6.80 5.44 -10.47
N ASN A 45 -6.25 5.15 -11.64
CA ASN A 45 -6.83 5.45 -12.94
C ASN A 45 -7.37 6.87 -13.14
N VAL A 46 -6.49 7.80 -13.52
CA VAL A 46 -6.93 8.83 -14.47
C VAL A 46 -7.52 8.14 -15.71
N GLU A 47 -8.67 8.62 -16.19
CA GLU A 47 -9.49 7.98 -17.23
C GLU A 47 -8.74 7.77 -18.58
N ASP A 48 -7.58 8.40 -18.74
CA ASP A 48 -6.72 8.39 -19.91
C ASP A 48 -5.51 7.44 -19.80
N GLU A 49 -5.30 6.75 -18.68
CA GLU A 49 -4.21 5.78 -18.52
C GLU A 49 -4.67 4.33 -18.74
N ARG A 50 -3.81 3.56 -19.43
CA ARG A 50 -4.04 2.13 -19.69
C ARG A 50 -3.96 1.36 -18.38
N GLN A 51 -5.12 0.96 -17.86
CA GLN A 51 -5.21 0.02 -16.74
C GLN A 51 -4.72 -1.36 -17.21
N MET A 52 -3.75 -1.92 -16.49
CA MET A 52 -3.34 -3.32 -16.72
C MET A 52 -4.37 -4.25 -16.08
N ALA A 53 -4.58 -5.43 -16.68
CA ALA A 53 -5.48 -6.42 -16.12
C ALA A 53 -4.92 -6.93 -14.78
N GLU A 54 -5.80 -7.42 -13.91
CA GLU A 54 -5.41 -8.04 -12.64
C GLU A 54 -4.38 -9.15 -12.91
N GLY A 55 -3.21 -9.05 -12.27
CA GLY A 55 -2.09 -9.98 -12.47
C GLY A 55 -1.12 -9.62 -13.60
N GLU A 56 -1.29 -8.48 -14.28
CA GLU A 56 -0.29 -7.95 -15.22
C GLU A 56 0.57 -6.86 -14.58
N ASP A 57 1.90 -7.07 -14.63
CA ASP A 57 2.88 -6.11 -14.13
C ASP A 57 3.14 -4.98 -15.14
N TYR A 58 3.24 -3.74 -14.64
CA TYR A 58 3.68 -2.56 -15.40
C TYR A 58 5.05 -2.72 -16.05
N TYR A 59 5.88 -3.62 -15.51
CA TYR A 59 7.23 -3.89 -15.99
C TYR A 59 7.33 -5.31 -16.51
N ARG A 60 7.68 -5.47 -17.80
CA ARG A 60 7.98 -6.79 -18.38
C ARG A 60 9.10 -7.54 -17.63
N LEU A 61 10.07 -6.79 -17.10
CA LEU A 61 11.12 -7.34 -16.24
C LEU A 61 11.12 -6.57 -14.91
N PRO A 62 10.43 -7.07 -13.88
CA PRO A 62 10.34 -6.38 -12.61
C PRO A 62 11.70 -6.35 -11.87
N PRO A 63 11.94 -5.34 -11.04
CA PRO A 63 13.07 -5.33 -10.11
C PRO A 63 13.06 -6.56 -9.21
N ARG A 64 14.21 -7.22 -9.08
CA ARG A 64 14.39 -8.37 -8.19
C ARG A 64 15.33 -7.96 -7.07
N TYR A 65 14.89 -8.11 -5.84
CA TYR A 65 15.72 -7.84 -4.67
C TYR A 65 16.39 -9.12 -4.18
N GLY A 66 17.62 -8.98 -3.69
CA GLY A 66 18.31 -10.06 -2.99
C GLY A 66 17.85 -10.19 -1.54
N ILE A 67 18.51 -11.08 -0.80
CA ILE A 67 18.30 -11.23 0.66
C ILE A 67 18.70 -9.94 1.39
N ASP A 68 19.76 -9.28 0.92
CA ASP A 68 20.21 -7.99 1.45
C ASP A 68 19.41 -6.85 0.82
N GLN A 69 18.36 -6.42 1.51
CA GLN A 69 17.48 -5.33 1.08
C GLN A 69 18.05 -3.94 1.34
N THR A 70 19.28 -3.82 1.86
CA THR A 70 19.96 -2.52 1.97
C THR A 70 20.57 -2.06 0.63
N LYS A 71 20.56 -2.93 -0.38
CA LYS A 71 21.06 -2.68 -1.73
C LYS A 71 19.90 -2.58 -2.73
N GLY A 72 20.18 -1.94 -3.86
CA GLY A 72 19.24 -1.90 -4.99
C GLY A 72 18.98 -3.29 -5.60
N PRO A 73 18.09 -3.34 -6.61
CA PRO A 73 17.73 -4.59 -7.28
C PRO A 73 18.93 -5.28 -7.91
N ILE A 74 19.03 -6.61 -7.76
CA ILE A 74 20.14 -7.40 -8.32
C ILE A 74 20.14 -7.42 -9.85
N ASN A 75 19.00 -7.10 -10.47
CA ASN A 75 18.82 -7.02 -11.93
C ASN A 75 18.60 -5.57 -12.42
N GLU A 76 19.01 -4.55 -11.66
CA GLU A 76 18.76 -3.13 -11.98
C GLU A 76 19.14 -2.76 -13.42
N ILE A 77 20.33 -3.18 -13.88
CA ILE A 77 20.82 -2.87 -15.23
C ILE A 77 19.90 -3.47 -16.31
N GLU A 78 19.45 -4.72 -16.12
CA GLU A 78 18.59 -5.42 -17.08
C GLU A 78 17.18 -4.86 -17.09
N ALA A 79 16.61 -4.62 -15.90
CA ALA A 79 15.29 -4.01 -15.73
C ALA A 79 15.26 -2.61 -16.37
N TYR A 80 16.28 -1.79 -16.15
CA TYR A 80 16.40 -0.46 -16.74
C TYR A 80 16.49 -0.50 -18.27
N ARG A 81 17.31 -1.41 -18.83
CA ARG A 81 17.43 -1.56 -20.30
C ARG A 81 16.13 -2.01 -20.92
N GLN A 82 15.43 -2.96 -20.29
CA GLN A 82 14.15 -3.45 -20.78
C GLN A 82 13.10 -2.34 -20.74
N HIS A 83 12.99 -1.61 -19.62
CA HIS A 83 12.08 -0.47 -19.50
C HIS A 83 12.35 0.59 -20.58
N ARG A 84 13.61 0.92 -20.85
CA ARG A 84 13.95 1.87 -21.92
C ARG A 84 13.58 1.39 -23.32
N ARG A 85 13.66 0.09 -23.60
CA ARG A 85 13.20 -0.49 -24.87
C ARG A 85 11.68 -0.42 -24.98
N ASP A 86 10.98 -0.76 -23.91
CA ASP A 86 9.51 -0.72 -23.88
C ASP A 86 8.97 0.71 -24.04
N MET A 87 9.70 1.70 -23.51
CA MET A 87 9.43 3.13 -23.70
C MET A 87 9.94 3.71 -25.04
N GLY A 88 10.47 2.87 -25.95
CA GLY A 88 10.96 3.31 -27.26
C GLY A 88 12.18 4.25 -27.25
N CYS A 89 12.87 4.35 -26.12
CA CYS A 89 14.01 5.27 -25.90
C CYS A 89 15.37 4.69 -26.35
N LEU A 90 15.35 3.51 -26.96
CA LEU A 90 16.50 2.82 -27.54
C LEU A 90 16.05 2.27 -28.90
N GLY A 91 16.22 3.07 -29.95
CA GLY A 91 16.17 2.66 -31.36
C GLY A 91 17.56 2.32 -31.88
#